data_AF-A0A6J6KRN9-F1
#
_entry.id   AF-A0A6J6KRN9-F1
#
_cell.length_a   1.000
_cell.length_b   1.000
_cell.length_c   1.000
_cell.angle_alpha   90.00
_cell.angle_beta   90.00
_cell.angle_gamma   90.00
#
_symmetry.space_group_name_H-M   'P 1'
#
loop_
_entity.id
_entity.type
_entity.pdbx_description
1 polymer ?
#
loop_
_entity_poly.entity_id
_entity_poly.type
_entity_poly.pdbx_seq_one_letter_code
_entity_poly.pdbx_strand_id
1 'polypeptide(L)'
;MGFRFRKSMKIAPGLRLTFGKRSIGISAGVRGARVSLNSSGRVTSSAGIPGSGLYWTESVSLKGSRKSSGRTEETFVDGESYVEDLPALEKPTSITRPPAKATIFSSKEEKAMSALFYDIYGDAQANPPETVFKKAGEVADKFPEIALAMQAIQILHGSTDEKLHAQAFPLADQLWPRRLELFKLPLVQEYFPGIIPAVQITPGIHANERFNLTALGLIYAEILQIQGRFEDALAVIEEIDSDQMTAISMADIEISLKRFDDAIATTEDVENIDDATAMLLILRGIAFREQNFLEASLECLKQAIAKRTRSEMVLNRGLWERAYTYERMGKKAMAKKDLEKILSREPAYSGLAERLSALNS
;
A
#
# COMPACT_ATOMS: atom_id res chain seq x y z
N MET A 1 29.08 31.05 12.80
CA MET A 1 27.60 31.02 12.87
C MET A 1 27.01 31.59 11.60
N GLY A 2 26.29 30.80 10.81
CA GLY A 2 25.73 31.26 9.53
C GLY A 2 24.22 31.45 9.60
N PHE A 3 23.72 32.66 9.33
CA PHE A 3 22.29 32.94 9.23
C PHE A 3 21.64 32.11 8.09
N ARG A 4 20.64 31.27 8.44
CA ARG A 4 19.78 30.54 7.51
C ARG A 4 18.57 31.41 7.14
N PHE A 5 18.41 31.70 5.86
CA PHE A 5 17.25 32.39 5.32
C PHE A 5 16.32 31.37 4.64
N ARG A 6 15.09 31.25 5.14
CA ARG A 6 13.99 30.48 4.57
C ARG A 6 12.70 31.28 4.74
N LYS A 7 12.01 31.60 3.64
CA LYS A 7 10.73 32.33 3.65
C LYS A 7 9.69 31.51 2.91
N SER A 8 8.53 31.27 3.53
CA SER A 8 7.42 30.52 2.92
C SER A 8 6.18 31.39 2.81
N MET A 9 5.54 31.44 1.65
CA MET A 9 4.35 32.24 1.40
C MET A 9 3.24 31.40 0.77
N LYS A 10 1.99 31.60 1.22
CA LYS A 10 0.79 31.05 0.59
C LYS A 10 0.43 31.95 -0.59
N ILE A 11 0.17 31.35 -1.74
CA ILE A 11 -0.12 32.06 -3.00
C ILE A 11 -1.52 31.75 -3.53
N ALA A 12 -2.09 30.60 -3.17
CA ALA A 12 -3.49 30.23 -3.38
C ALA A 12 -3.91 29.18 -2.33
N PRO A 13 -5.20 28.92 -2.09
CA PRO A 13 -5.65 27.78 -1.29
C PRO A 13 -5.00 26.47 -1.79
N GLY A 14 -4.33 25.74 -0.91
CA GLY A 14 -3.62 24.51 -1.26
C GLY A 14 -2.26 24.70 -1.96
N LEU A 15 -1.81 25.93 -2.24
CA LEU A 15 -0.54 26.21 -2.93
C LEU A 15 0.41 27.06 -2.08
N ARG A 16 1.64 26.57 -1.88
CA ARG A 16 2.69 27.23 -1.09
C ARG A 16 4.02 27.28 -1.83
N LEU A 17 4.63 28.47 -1.89
CA LEU A 17 6.01 28.66 -2.33
C LEU A 17 6.93 28.83 -1.14
N THR A 18 8.08 28.15 -1.18
CA THR A 18 9.13 28.21 -0.16
C THR A 18 10.45 28.61 -0.82
N PHE A 19 11.02 29.73 -0.40
CA PHE A 19 12.30 30.24 -0.86
C PHE A 19 13.37 29.98 0.20
N GLY A 20 14.44 29.29 -0.17
CA GLY A 20 15.63 29.08 0.65
C GLY A 20 16.88 29.60 -0.06
N LYS A 21 17.96 29.84 0.69
CA LYS A 21 19.23 30.41 0.19
C LYS A 21 19.83 29.73 -1.05
N ARG A 22 19.49 28.46 -1.30
CA ARG A 22 20.03 27.63 -2.42
C ARG A 22 18.95 26.89 -3.21
N SER A 23 17.67 27.04 -2.85
CA SER A 23 16.60 26.29 -3.49
C SER A 23 15.25 26.98 -3.40
N ILE A 24 14.42 26.73 -4.41
CA ILE A 24 13.02 27.13 -4.45
C ILE A 24 12.19 25.85 -4.41
N GLY A 25 11.19 25.81 -3.54
CA GLY A 25 10.28 24.69 -3.40
C GLY A 25 8.85 25.14 -3.64
N ILE A 26 8.11 24.39 -4.44
CA ILE A 26 6.67 24.55 -4.63
C ILE A 26 5.96 23.37 -3.98
N SER A 27 4.88 23.62 -3.26
CA SER A 27 4.09 22.59 -2.59
C SER A 27 2.62 22.80 -2.92
N ALA A 28 1.96 21.75 -3.36
CA ALA A 28 0.56 21.73 -3.74
C ALA A 28 -0.15 20.61 -2.97
N GLY A 29 -1.27 20.90 -2.32
CA GLY A 29 -2.03 19.90 -1.58
C GLY A 29 -3.02 20.45 -0.54
N VAL A 30 -3.96 19.59 -0.17
CA VAL A 30 -4.98 19.82 0.86
C VAL A 30 -4.61 19.07 2.15
N ARG A 31 -5.38 19.30 3.22
CA ARG A 31 -5.10 18.67 4.51
C ARG A 31 -5.35 17.16 4.40
N GLY A 32 -4.28 16.37 4.46
CA GLY A 32 -4.34 14.91 4.25
C GLY A 32 -3.70 14.45 2.94
N ALA A 33 -3.37 15.32 1.99
CA ALA A 33 -2.61 14.94 0.80
C ALA A 33 -1.84 16.15 0.23
N ARG A 34 -0.50 16.09 0.21
CA ARG A 34 0.34 17.14 -0.38
C ARG A 34 1.55 16.58 -1.11
N VAL A 35 1.89 17.20 -2.22
CA VAL A 35 3.10 16.96 -2.99
C VAL A 35 3.96 18.22 -2.98
N SER A 36 5.26 18.06 -2.75
CA SER A 36 6.22 19.14 -2.78
C SER A 36 7.40 18.83 -3.68
N LEU A 37 7.72 19.78 -4.54
CA LEU A 37 8.79 19.72 -5.52
C LEU A 37 9.82 20.78 -5.15
N ASN A 38 11.08 20.38 -5.03
CA ASN A 38 12.16 21.33 -4.80
C ASN A 38 13.10 21.44 -6.00
N SER A 39 13.74 22.60 -6.15
CA SER A 39 14.68 22.88 -7.24
C SER A 39 15.99 22.07 -7.15
N SER A 40 16.16 21.23 -6.12
CA SER A 40 17.27 20.27 -6.01
C SER A 40 16.90 18.86 -6.48
N GLY A 41 15.70 18.65 -7.02
CA GLY A 41 15.23 17.37 -7.56
C GLY A 41 14.70 16.39 -6.52
N ARG A 42 14.38 16.84 -5.30
CA ARG A 42 13.64 16.06 -4.31
C ARG A 42 12.15 16.30 -4.50
N VAL A 43 11.43 15.21 -4.72
CA VAL A 43 9.96 15.16 -4.76
C VAL A 43 9.52 14.51 -3.47
N THR A 44 8.63 15.17 -2.73
CA THR A 44 8.06 14.63 -1.49
C THR A 44 6.55 14.57 -1.61
N SER A 45 6.00 13.37 -1.73
CA SER A 45 4.57 13.07 -1.74
C SER A 45 4.14 12.70 -0.33
N SER A 46 2.94 13.09 0.06
CA SER A 46 2.39 12.68 1.35
C SER A 46 0.89 12.57 1.29
N ALA A 47 0.35 11.52 1.89
CA ALA A 47 -1.07 11.19 1.96
C ALA A 47 -1.41 10.81 3.41
N GLY A 48 -2.63 10.97 3.89
CA GLY A 48 -2.93 10.80 5.30
C GLY A 48 -4.39 11.05 5.61
N ILE A 49 -4.92 10.21 6.50
CA ILE A 49 -6.32 10.23 6.88
C ILE A 49 -6.51 11.32 7.95
N PRO A 50 -7.34 12.34 7.70
CA PRO A 50 -7.52 13.44 8.65
C PRO A 50 -8.11 12.95 9.98
N GLY A 51 -7.47 13.28 11.10
CA GLY A 51 -7.97 12.97 12.45
C GLY A 51 -7.53 11.63 13.02
N SER A 52 -6.92 10.74 12.23
CA SER A 52 -6.39 9.45 12.68
C SER A 52 -4.93 9.51 13.16
N GLY A 53 -4.22 10.60 12.87
CA GLY A 53 -2.77 10.70 13.09
C GLY A 53 -1.93 9.92 12.07
N LEU A 54 -2.57 9.22 11.14
CA LEU A 54 -1.92 8.48 10.06
C LEU A 54 -1.65 9.43 8.90
N TYR A 55 -0.38 9.64 8.62
CA TYR A 55 0.05 10.18 7.35
C TYR A 55 1.04 9.20 6.73
N TRP A 56 1.46 9.44 5.51
CA TRP A 56 2.45 8.73 4.72
C TRP A 56 3.22 9.83 4.02
N THR A 57 4.54 9.75 3.95
CA THR A 57 5.34 10.74 3.23
C THR A 57 6.51 10.04 2.55
N GLU A 58 6.48 9.98 1.23
CA GLU A 58 7.58 9.45 0.43
C GLU A 58 8.41 10.60 -0.13
N SER A 59 9.74 10.52 -0.01
CA SER A 59 10.66 11.52 -0.57
C SER A 59 11.67 10.88 -1.51
N VAL A 60 11.51 11.10 -2.81
CA VAL A 60 12.41 10.58 -3.84
C VAL A 60 13.37 11.68 -4.30
N SER A 61 14.67 11.37 -4.36
CA SER A 61 15.67 12.27 -4.95
C SER A 61 16.05 11.81 -6.36
N LEU A 62 15.80 12.65 -7.35
CA LEU A 62 16.07 12.38 -8.77
C LEU A 62 17.57 12.41 -9.14
N LYS A 63 18.50 12.33 -8.16
CA LYS A 63 19.94 12.46 -8.39
C LYS A 63 20.77 11.39 -7.65
N GLY A 64 21.08 10.31 -8.37
CA GLY A 64 22.32 9.52 -8.27
C GLY A 64 22.59 8.69 -7.01
N SER A 65 22.43 7.37 -7.15
CA SER A 65 23.05 6.34 -6.30
C SER A 65 24.59 6.45 -6.34
N ARG A 66 25.23 6.50 -5.17
CA ARG A 66 26.64 6.14 -4.98
C ARG A 66 26.70 5.05 -3.90
N LYS A 67 27.23 3.89 -4.29
CA LYS A 67 27.61 2.77 -3.40
C LYS A 67 28.37 3.31 -2.18
N SER A 68 27.87 3.00 -1.00
CA SER A 68 28.63 3.04 0.24
C SER A 68 28.80 1.59 0.72
N SER A 69 30.06 1.19 0.85
CA SER A 69 30.52 -0.08 1.40
C SER A 69 30.02 -0.32 2.82
N GLY A 70 29.87 -1.60 3.18
CA GLY A 70 29.32 -2.08 4.44
C GLY A 70 30.01 -1.50 5.68
N ARG A 71 29.19 -1.16 6.67
CA ARG A 71 29.61 -0.90 8.03
C ARG A 71 29.04 -2.00 8.91
N THR A 72 29.92 -2.87 9.39
CA THR A 72 29.63 -3.83 10.45
C THR A 72 29.32 -3.04 11.73
N GLU A 73 28.11 -3.18 12.26
CA GLU A 73 27.78 -2.73 13.61
C GLU A 73 27.75 -3.95 14.52
N GLU A 74 28.78 -4.09 15.36
CA GLU A 74 28.76 -5.00 16.50
C GLU A 74 27.91 -4.39 17.61
N THR A 75 26.86 -5.10 18.03
CA THR A 75 26.13 -4.79 19.27
C THR A 75 26.25 -5.98 20.22
N PHE A 76 26.79 -5.71 21.41
CA PHE A 76 26.93 -6.70 22.48
C PHE A 76 25.69 -6.68 23.38
N VAL A 77 24.98 -7.82 23.49
CA VAL A 77 24.09 -8.14 24.61
C VAL A 77 24.21 -9.64 24.89
N ASP A 78 24.60 -9.99 26.13
CA ASP A 78 24.67 -11.34 26.71
C ASP A 78 25.49 -12.42 25.96
N GLY A 79 26.79 -12.15 25.76
CA GLY A 79 27.82 -13.20 25.77
C GLY A 79 27.91 -14.17 24.58
N GLU A 80 27.01 -14.09 23.60
CA GLU A 80 27.09 -14.92 22.39
C GLU A 80 27.09 -14.06 21.12
N SER A 81 28.15 -14.19 20.32
CA SER A 81 28.29 -13.56 19.02
C SER A 81 27.48 -14.33 17.98
N TYR A 82 26.44 -13.70 17.42
CA TYR A 82 25.77 -14.18 16.22
C TYR A 82 26.11 -13.25 15.06
N VAL A 83 26.76 -13.79 14.03
CA VAL A 83 26.93 -13.14 12.73
C VAL A 83 25.70 -13.52 11.92
N GLU A 84 24.75 -12.59 11.76
CA GLU A 84 23.54 -12.83 10.97
C GLU A 84 23.68 -12.12 9.63
N ASP A 85 23.81 -12.90 8.56
CA ASP A 85 23.67 -12.43 7.19
C ASP A 85 22.21 -12.03 6.97
N LEU A 86 21.89 -10.75 7.17
CA LEU A 86 20.60 -10.19 6.80
C LEU A 86 20.46 -10.28 5.27
N PRO A 87 19.46 -11.02 4.74
CA PRO A 87 19.19 -10.98 3.32
C PRO A 87 18.81 -9.55 2.94
N ALA A 88 19.43 -9.06 1.87
CA ALA A 88 19.10 -7.76 1.31
C ALA A 88 17.60 -7.69 0.99
N LEU A 89 17.00 -6.52 1.23
CA LEU A 89 15.63 -6.20 0.81
C LEU A 89 15.46 -6.48 -0.68
N GLU A 90 14.97 -7.66 -1.03
CA GLU A 90 14.42 -7.91 -2.34
C GLU A 90 13.15 -7.09 -2.45
N LYS A 91 13.21 -6.02 -3.25
CA LYS A 91 12.00 -5.36 -3.74
C LYS A 91 11.10 -6.46 -4.33
N PRO A 92 9.78 -6.45 -4.13
CA PRO A 92 8.90 -7.35 -4.85
C PRO A 92 9.12 -7.10 -6.33
N THR A 93 9.85 -8.02 -6.95
CA THR A 93 10.11 -8.01 -8.38
C THR A 93 8.88 -8.69 -8.93
N SER A 94 7.99 -7.97 -9.59
CA SER A 94 6.95 -8.58 -10.40
C SER A 94 7.65 -9.58 -11.32
N ILE A 95 7.52 -10.88 -11.05
CA ILE A 95 8.09 -11.92 -11.90
C ILE A 95 7.25 -11.89 -13.18
N THR A 96 7.68 -11.10 -14.16
CA THR A 96 7.06 -11.06 -15.48
C THR A 96 7.43 -12.35 -16.20
N ARG A 97 6.52 -13.33 -16.19
CA ARG A 97 6.52 -14.28 -17.30
C ARG A 97 6.29 -13.46 -18.57
N PRO A 98 7.00 -13.74 -19.68
CA PRO A 98 6.75 -13.03 -20.92
C PRO A 98 5.25 -13.19 -21.26
N PRO A 99 4.54 -12.10 -21.59
CA PRO A 99 3.10 -12.17 -21.83
C PRO A 99 2.77 -13.16 -22.95
N ALA A 100 1.59 -13.77 -22.93
CA ALA A 100 1.17 -14.65 -24.03
C ALA A 100 1.33 -13.94 -25.40
N LYS A 101 1.84 -14.67 -26.40
CA LYS A 101 2.02 -14.15 -27.77
C LYS A 101 0.91 -14.62 -28.66
N ALA A 102 0.23 -13.67 -29.28
CA ALA A 102 -0.64 -13.97 -30.41
C ALA A 102 0.15 -14.68 -31.52
N THR A 103 -0.50 -15.63 -32.19
CA THR A 103 0.04 -16.38 -33.31
C THR A 103 -0.38 -15.76 -34.64
N ILE A 104 0.12 -16.30 -35.76
CA ILE A 104 -0.31 -15.89 -37.10
C ILE A 104 -1.81 -16.11 -37.31
N PHE A 105 -2.43 -17.09 -36.62
CA PHE A 105 -3.85 -17.43 -36.72
C PHE A 105 -4.74 -16.68 -35.73
N SER A 106 -4.16 -15.93 -34.79
CA SER A 106 -4.92 -15.14 -33.82
C SER A 106 -5.78 -14.06 -34.48
N SER A 107 -6.90 -13.75 -33.82
CA SER A 107 -7.84 -12.72 -34.26
C SER A 107 -7.21 -11.32 -34.22
N LYS A 108 -7.89 -10.32 -34.78
CA LYS A 108 -7.37 -8.94 -34.77
C LYS A 108 -7.36 -8.36 -33.35
N GLU A 109 -8.37 -8.72 -32.58
CA GLU A 109 -8.58 -8.33 -31.18
C GLU A 109 -7.48 -8.91 -30.30
N GLU A 110 -7.21 -10.22 -30.42
CA GLU A 110 -6.14 -10.90 -29.69
C GLU A 110 -4.76 -10.33 -30.06
N LYS A 111 -4.49 -10.08 -31.35
CA LYS A 111 -3.23 -9.45 -31.78
C LYS A 111 -3.05 -8.06 -31.17
N ALA A 112 -4.11 -7.26 -31.08
CA ALA A 112 -4.07 -5.95 -30.43
C ALA A 112 -3.82 -6.05 -28.92
N MET A 113 -4.52 -6.97 -28.24
CA MET A 113 -4.33 -7.22 -26.81
C MET A 113 -2.93 -7.72 -26.49
N SER A 114 -2.43 -8.72 -27.24
CA SER A 114 -1.08 -9.25 -27.09
C SER A 114 -0.02 -8.17 -27.30
N ALA A 115 -0.14 -7.36 -28.37
CA ALA A 115 0.77 -6.26 -28.63
C ALA A 115 0.79 -5.23 -27.47
N LEU A 116 -0.39 -4.87 -26.95
CA LEU A 116 -0.50 -3.97 -25.81
C LEU A 116 0.12 -4.58 -24.54
N PHE A 117 -0.11 -5.87 -24.26
CA PHE A 117 0.45 -6.51 -23.07
C PHE A 117 1.96 -6.66 -23.15
N TYR A 118 2.52 -6.88 -24.35
CA TYR A 118 3.96 -6.80 -24.58
C TYR A 118 4.53 -5.40 -24.33
N ASP A 119 3.81 -4.36 -24.73
CA ASP A 119 4.21 -2.97 -24.49
C ASP A 119 4.17 -2.61 -22.99
N ILE A 120 3.15 -3.09 -22.25
CA ILE A 120 2.98 -2.78 -20.82
C ILE A 120 3.87 -3.64 -19.93
N TYR A 121 3.92 -4.95 -20.18
CA TYR A 121 4.47 -5.97 -19.27
C TYR A 121 5.69 -6.72 -19.82
N GLY A 122 6.17 -6.35 -21.01
CA GLY A 122 7.41 -6.90 -21.57
C GLY A 122 8.66 -6.39 -20.85
N ASP A 123 9.84 -6.69 -21.40
CA ASP A 123 11.14 -6.38 -20.78
C ASP A 123 11.54 -4.89 -20.81
N ALA A 124 10.64 -4.02 -21.25
CA ALA A 124 10.86 -2.58 -21.37
C ALA A 124 10.67 -1.85 -20.03
N GLN A 125 11.09 -0.58 -19.98
CA GLN A 125 10.78 0.30 -18.86
C GLN A 125 9.26 0.40 -18.68
N ALA A 126 8.78 0.18 -17.46
CA ALA A 126 7.35 0.23 -17.16
C ALA A 126 6.70 1.56 -17.61
N ASN A 127 5.56 1.45 -18.27
CA ASN A 127 4.78 2.61 -18.72
C ASN A 127 4.16 3.33 -17.51
N PRO A 128 4.06 4.68 -17.54
CA PRO A 128 3.26 5.41 -16.56
C PRO A 128 1.78 4.98 -16.57
N PRO A 129 1.07 4.99 -15.43
CA PRO A 129 -0.34 4.63 -15.37
C PRO A 129 -1.23 5.37 -16.37
N GLU A 130 -1.04 6.69 -16.54
CA GLU A 130 -1.76 7.50 -17.53
C GLU A 130 -1.62 6.96 -18.97
N THR A 131 -0.41 6.50 -19.34
CA THR A 131 -0.14 5.93 -20.66
C THR A 131 -0.85 4.59 -20.83
N VAL A 132 -0.78 3.73 -19.82
CA VAL A 132 -1.46 2.42 -19.84
C VAL A 132 -2.96 2.59 -19.94
N PHE A 133 -3.52 3.46 -19.11
CA PHE A 133 -4.96 3.76 -19.07
C PHE A 133 -5.47 4.23 -20.43
N LYS A 134 -4.74 5.14 -21.07
CA LYS A 134 -5.09 5.65 -22.40
C LYS A 134 -5.02 4.55 -23.46
N LYS A 135 -3.91 3.82 -23.55
CA LYS A 135 -3.72 2.76 -24.56
C LYS A 135 -4.75 1.64 -24.42
N ALA A 136 -5.05 1.22 -23.19
CA ALA A 136 -6.08 0.22 -22.94
C ALA A 136 -7.48 0.72 -23.35
N GLY A 137 -7.81 1.98 -23.06
CA GLY A 137 -9.05 2.61 -23.53
C GLY A 137 -9.17 2.63 -25.06
N GLU A 138 -8.12 3.01 -25.78
CA GLU A 138 -8.11 3.00 -27.25
C GLU A 138 -8.33 1.59 -27.84
N VAL A 139 -7.80 0.55 -27.21
CA VAL A 139 -8.05 -0.84 -27.61
C VAL A 139 -9.48 -1.27 -27.28
N ALA A 140 -10.01 -0.87 -26.12
CA ALA A 140 -11.40 -1.13 -25.73
C ALA A 140 -12.41 -0.53 -26.71
N ASP A 141 -12.18 0.73 -27.13
CA ASP A 141 -13.04 1.45 -28.08
C ASP A 141 -13.04 0.81 -29.47
N LYS A 142 -11.89 0.25 -29.87
CA LYS A 142 -11.70 -0.34 -31.20
C LYS A 142 -12.24 -1.77 -31.29
N PHE A 143 -12.22 -2.53 -30.20
CA PHE A 143 -12.55 -3.95 -30.18
C PHE A 143 -13.53 -4.26 -29.04
N PRO A 144 -14.85 -4.11 -29.27
CA PRO A 144 -15.88 -4.33 -28.25
C PRO A 144 -15.85 -5.71 -27.60
N GLU A 145 -15.37 -6.74 -28.31
CA GLU A 145 -15.27 -8.13 -27.84
C GLU A 145 -14.28 -8.30 -26.69
N ILE A 146 -13.28 -7.43 -26.59
CA ILE A 146 -12.27 -7.43 -25.52
C ILE A 146 -12.36 -6.18 -24.62
N ALA A 147 -13.41 -5.37 -24.77
CA ALA A 147 -13.56 -4.13 -24.02
C ALA A 147 -13.54 -4.37 -22.50
N LEU A 148 -14.24 -5.40 -22.00
CA LEU A 148 -14.18 -5.75 -20.57
C LEU A 148 -12.76 -6.04 -20.09
N ALA A 149 -11.98 -6.79 -20.88
CA ALA A 149 -10.60 -7.11 -20.53
C ALA A 149 -9.75 -5.83 -20.46
N MET A 150 -9.91 -4.92 -21.41
CA MET A 150 -9.16 -3.66 -21.44
C MET A 150 -9.58 -2.70 -20.32
N GLN A 151 -10.87 -2.67 -19.98
CA GLN A 151 -11.38 -1.90 -18.85
C GLN A 151 -10.81 -2.41 -17.52
N ALA A 152 -10.65 -3.72 -17.34
CA ALA A 152 -9.99 -4.28 -16.17
C ALA A 152 -8.53 -3.81 -16.04
N ILE A 153 -7.80 -3.67 -17.17
CA ILE A 153 -6.44 -3.10 -17.20
C ILE A 153 -6.47 -1.60 -16.90
N GLN A 154 -7.44 -0.85 -17.42
CA GLN A 154 -7.63 0.56 -17.06
C GLN A 154 -7.87 0.74 -15.57
N ILE A 155 -8.71 -0.10 -14.94
CA ILE A 155 -8.96 -0.06 -13.50
C ILE A 155 -7.68 -0.38 -12.72
N LEU A 156 -6.98 -1.47 -13.09
CA LEU A 156 -5.77 -1.93 -12.40
C LEU A 156 -4.70 -0.84 -12.30
N HIS A 157 -4.46 -0.11 -13.38
CA HIS A 157 -3.44 0.96 -13.39
C HIS A 157 -4.03 2.30 -12.95
N GLY A 158 -5.27 2.59 -13.33
CA GLY A 158 -5.95 3.84 -13.00
C GLY A 158 -6.25 4.04 -11.52
N SER A 159 -6.45 2.96 -10.76
CA SER A 159 -6.64 3.03 -9.30
C SER A 159 -5.37 3.49 -8.56
N THR A 160 -4.19 3.33 -9.15
CA THR A 160 -2.90 3.70 -8.55
C THR A 160 -2.52 5.17 -8.76
N ASP A 161 -3.27 5.92 -9.58
CA ASP A 161 -2.99 7.33 -9.89
C ASP A 161 -4.21 8.22 -9.61
N GLU A 162 -4.08 9.14 -8.65
CA GLU A 162 -5.16 10.04 -8.21
C GLU A 162 -5.78 10.86 -9.36
N LYS A 163 -4.98 11.21 -10.38
CA LYS A 163 -5.48 11.95 -11.53
C LYS A 163 -6.46 11.14 -12.38
N LEU A 164 -6.35 9.82 -12.32
CA LEU A 164 -7.18 8.88 -13.06
C LEU A 164 -8.37 8.40 -12.26
N HIS A 165 -8.41 8.58 -10.93
CA HIS A 165 -9.51 8.13 -10.06
C HIS A 165 -10.88 8.57 -10.55
N ALA A 166 -11.03 9.82 -10.99
CA ALA A 166 -12.28 10.35 -11.53
C ALA A 166 -12.81 9.59 -12.77
N GLN A 167 -11.91 8.90 -13.50
CA GLN A 167 -12.24 8.09 -14.69
C GLN A 167 -12.28 6.60 -14.36
N ALA A 168 -11.35 6.12 -13.53
CA ALA A 168 -11.19 4.72 -13.18
C ALA A 168 -12.30 4.21 -12.24
N PHE A 169 -12.75 5.03 -11.29
CA PHE A 169 -13.71 4.57 -10.28
C PHE A 169 -15.11 4.29 -10.87
N PRO A 170 -15.70 5.20 -11.68
CA PRO A 170 -16.96 4.89 -12.36
C PRO A 170 -16.84 3.67 -13.29
N LEU A 171 -15.66 3.45 -13.88
CA LEU A 171 -15.40 2.28 -14.70
C LEU A 171 -15.41 0.98 -13.87
N ALA A 172 -14.86 1.02 -12.66
CA ALA A 172 -14.91 -0.10 -11.73
C ALA A 172 -16.34 -0.43 -11.29
N ASP A 173 -17.15 0.58 -10.96
CA ASP A 173 -18.58 0.41 -10.63
C ASP A 173 -19.35 -0.28 -11.77
N GLN A 174 -19.02 0.04 -13.03
CA GLN A 174 -19.66 -0.56 -14.21
C GLN A 174 -19.16 -1.98 -14.51
N LEU A 175 -17.89 -2.26 -14.24
CA LEU A 175 -17.25 -3.53 -14.54
C LEU A 175 -17.55 -4.61 -13.50
N TRP A 176 -17.63 -4.26 -12.21
CA TRP A 176 -17.82 -5.23 -11.12
C TRP A 176 -19.06 -6.14 -11.29
N PRO A 177 -20.26 -5.65 -11.67
CA PRO A 177 -21.41 -6.51 -11.94
C PRO A 177 -21.18 -7.52 -13.08
N ARG A 178 -20.22 -7.25 -13.97
CA ARG A 178 -19.84 -8.08 -15.12
C ARG A 178 -18.56 -8.90 -14.87
N ARG A 179 -18.04 -8.95 -13.65
CA ARG A 179 -16.80 -9.68 -13.29
C ARG A 179 -16.80 -11.15 -13.74
N LEU A 180 -17.93 -11.84 -13.59
CA LEU A 180 -18.05 -13.25 -14.00
C LEU A 180 -18.04 -13.41 -15.52
N GLU A 181 -18.55 -12.43 -16.27
CA GLU A 181 -18.47 -12.41 -17.73
C GLU A 181 -17.02 -12.19 -18.16
N LEU A 182 -16.33 -11.20 -17.57
CA LEU A 182 -14.92 -10.91 -17.81
C LEU A 182 -14.05 -12.16 -17.69
N PHE A 183 -14.11 -12.87 -16.55
CA PHE A 183 -13.24 -14.03 -16.30
C PHE A 183 -13.67 -15.32 -17.05
N LYS A 184 -14.79 -15.29 -17.77
CA LYS A 184 -15.19 -16.35 -18.72
C LYS A 184 -14.66 -16.11 -20.14
N LEU A 185 -14.15 -14.92 -20.46
CA LEU A 185 -13.61 -14.64 -21.79
C LEU A 185 -12.37 -15.50 -22.06
N PRO A 186 -12.30 -16.23 -23.20
CA PRO A 186 -11.16 -17.10 -23.50
C PRO A 186 -9.81 -16.36 -23.46
N LEU A 187 -9.78 -15.14 -24.00
CA LEU A 187 -8.59 -14.29 -24.00
C LEU A 187 -8.16 -13.83 -22.60
N VAL A 188 -9.10 -13.65 -21.69
CA VAL A 188 -8.77 -13.33 -20.28
C VAL A 188 -8.16 -14.55 -19.61
N GLN A 189 -8.75 -15.74 -19.80
CA GLN A 189 -8.23 -17.01 -19.26
C GLN A 189 -6.83 -17.33 -19.77
N GLU A 190 -6.51 -16.95 -21.00
CA GLU A 190 -5.19 -17.16 -21.59
C GLU A 190 -4.15 -16.12 -21.15
N TYR A 191 -4.51 -14.84 -21.10
CA TYR A 191 -3.52 -13.77 -20.92
C TYR A 191 -3.39 -13.23 -19.49
N PHE A 192 -4.49 -13.10 -18.74
CA PHE A 192 -4.45 -12.52 -17.38
C PHE A 192 -3.62 -13.34 -16.38
N PRO A 193 -3.51 -14.68 -16.48
CA PRO A 193 -2.64 -15.44 -15.58
C PRO A 193 -1.14 -15.08 -15.67
N GLY A 194 -0.72 -14.33 -16.69
CA GLY A 194 0.63 -13.77 -16.82
C GLY A 194 0.79 -12.36 -16.21
N ILE A 195 -0.30 -11.73 -15.79
CA ILE A 195 -0.30 -10.41 -15.14
C ILE A 195 -0.30 -10.64 -13.63
N ILE A 196 0.72 -10.15 -12.94
CA ILE A 196 0.87 -10.31 -11.49
C ILE A 196 0.96 -8.91 -10.86
N PRO A 197 -0.19 -8.24 -10.65
CA PRO A 197 -0.20 -6.93 -10.03
C PRO A 197 0.21 -7.03 -8.56
N ALA A 198 0.94 -6.03 -8.08
CA ALA A 198 1.16 -5.81 -6.65
C ALA A 198 -0.03 -5.03 -6.10
N VAL A 199 -1.10 -5.72 -5.68
CA VAL A 199 -2.30 -5.09 -5.14
C VAL A 199 -2.08 -4.85 -3.64
N GLN A 200 -2.08 -3.59 -3.22
CA GLN A 200 -2.03 -3.27 -1.79
C GLN A 200 -3.37 -3.62 -1.15
N ILE A 201 -3.34 -4.46 -0.11
CA ILE A 201 -4.55 -4.93 0.60
C ILE A 201 -4.79 -4.10 1.86
N THR A 202 -3.70 -3.87 2.59
CA THR A 202 -3.61 -2.97 3.74
C THR A 202 -2.19 -2.39 3.70
N PRO A 203 -1.90 -1.24 4.33
CA PRO A 203 -0.60 -0.57 4.17
C PRO A 203 0.59 -1.52 4.41
N GLY A 204 1.39 -1.71 3.36
CA GLY A 204 2.60 -2.55 3.39
C GLY A 204 2.39 -4.03 3.04
N ILE A 205 1.16 -4.55 3.08
CA ILE A 205 0.84 -5.90 2.61
C ILE A 205 0.34 -5.82 1.18
N HIS A 206 1.03 -6.54 0.30
CA HIS A 206 0.67 -6.64 -1.09
C HIS A 206 0.36 -8.08 -1.43
N ALA A 207 -0.78 -8.31 -2.08
CA ALA A 207 -1.02 -9.55 -2.79
C ALA A 207 -0.23 -9.50 -4.10
N ASN A 208 0.62 -10.50 -4.32
CA ASN A 208 1.33 -10.72 -5.59
C ASN A 208 0.74 -11.92 -6.30
N GLU A 209 -0.56 -11.84 -6.55
CA GLU A 209 -1.32 -12.91 -7.18
C GLU A 209 -1.51 -12.64 -8.66
N ARG A 210 -1.91 -13.68 -9.40
CA ARG A 210 -2.33 -13.53 -10.78
C ARG A 210 -3.55 -12.60 -10.82
N PHE A 211 -3.69 -11.82 -11.87
CA PHE A 211 -4.86 -10.97 -12.03
C PHE A 211 -6.11 -11.84 -12.28
N ASN A 212 -6.78 -12.21 -11.21
CA ASN A 212 -7.94 -13.10 -11.16
C ASN A 212 -9.14 -12.34 -10.53
N LEU A 213 -10.24 -13.06 -10.31
CA LEU A 213 -11.45 -12.49 -9.72
C LEU A 213 -11.19 -11.89 -8.33
N THR A 214 -10.45 -12.61 -7.48
CA THR A 214 -10.06 -12.15 -6.14
C THR A 214 -9.26 -10.85 -6.20
N ALA A 215 -8.24 -10.78 -7.06
CA ALA A 215 -7.42 -9.58 -7.24
C ALA A 215 -8.25 -8.38 -7.74
N LEU A 216 -9.19 -8.60 -8.67
CA LEU A 216 -10.11 -7.55 -9.11
C LEU A 216 -11.04 -7.11 -7.96
N GLY A 217 -11.55 -8.04 -7.16
CA GLY A 217 -12.37 -7.76 -5.98
C GLY A 217 -11.65 -6.91 -4.95
N LEU A 218 -10.40 -7.27 -4.62
CA LEU A 218 -9.57 -6.51 -3.69
C LEU A 218 -9.27 -5.09 -4.22
N ILE A 219 -8.99 -4.93 -5.51
CA ILE A 219 -8.82 -3.60 -6.13
C ILE A 219 -10.12 -2.79 -6.04
N TYR A 220 -11.26 -3.40 -6.31
CA TYR A 220 -12.53 -2.70 -6.28
C TYR A 220 -12.96 -2.34 -4.84
N ALA A 221 -12.73 -3.21 -3.87
CA ALA A 221 -12.93 -2.91 -2.46
C ALA A 221 -12.07 -1.72 -2.01
N GLU A 222 -10.80 -1.66 -2.42
CA GLU A 222 -9.94 -0.49 -2.14
C GLU A 222 -10.46 0.80 -2.78
N ILE A 223 -10.94 0.74 -4.03
CA ILE A 223 -11.59 1.90 -4.68
C ILE A 223 -12.80 2.38 -3.86
N LEU A 224 -13.64 1.45 -3.40
CA LEU A 224 -14.81 1.77 -2.57
C LEU A 224 -14.41 2.37 -1.22
N GLN A 225 -13.36 1.85 -0.57
CA GLN A 225 -12.81 2.41 0.67
C GLN A 225 -12.30 3.85 0.48
N ILE A 226 -11.58 4.14 -0.62
CA ILE A 226 -11.13 5.50 -0.96
C ILE A 226 -12.32 6.45 -1.13
N GLN A 227 -13.45 5.97 -1.65
CA GLN A 227 -14.70 6.71 -1.78
C GLN A 227 -15.50 6.82 -0.47
N GLY A 228 -15.06 6.16 0.61
CA GLY A 228 -15.78 6.08 1.89
C GLY A 228 -16.98 5.13 1.88
N ARG A 229 -17.12 4.28 0.85
CA ARG A 229 -18.20 3.31 0.67
C ARG A 229 -17.84 1.96 1.31
N PHE A 230 -17.57 1.97 2.61
CA PHE A 230 -17.06 0.81 3.35
C PHE A 230 -18.02 -0.39 3.38
N GLU A 231 -19.34 -0.15 3.46
CA GLU A 231 -20.35 -1.23 3.41
C GLU A 231 -20.35 -1.95 2.04
N ASP A 232 -20.25 -1.19 0.95
CA ASP A 232 -20.14 -1.76 -0.40
C ASP A 232 -18.83 -2.53 -0.56
N ALA A 233 -17.73 -2.02 0.03
CA ALA A 233 -16.44 -2.70 0.01
C ALA A 233 -16.52 -4.05 0.75
N LEU A 234 -17.18 -4.08 1.91
CA LEU A 234 -17.38 -5.32 2.68
C LEU A 234 -18.17 -6.36 1.86
N ALA A 235 -19.27 -5.94 1.23
CA ALA A 235 -20.08 -6.82 0.38
C ALA A 235 -19.28 -7.40 -0.79
N VAL A 236 -18.32 -6.64 -1.36
CA VAL A 236 -17.41 -7.14 -2.40
C VAL A 236 -16.48 -8.23 -1.86
N ILE A 237 -15.93 -8.04 -0.66
CA ILE A 237 -15.02 -9.03 -0.03
C ILE A 237 -15.77 -10.31 0.37
N GLU A 238 -17.03 -10.21 0.79
CA GLU A 238 -17.88 -11.38 1.10
C GLU A 238 -18.22 -12.24 -0.13
N GLU A 239 -18.14 -11.68 -1.34
CA GLU A 239 -18.45 -12.37 -2.60
C GLU A 239 -17.24 -13.08 -3.23
N ILE A 240 -16.02 -12.87 -2.73
CA ILE A 240 -14.79 -13.47 -3.28
C ILE A 240 -14.27 -14.62 -2.41
N ASP A 241 -13.45 -15.48 -3.00
CA ASP A 241 -12.90 -16.66 -2.30
C ASP A 241 -12.10 -16.24 -1.07
N SER A 242 -12.34 -16.93 0.05
CA SER A 242 -11.68 -16.64 1.32
C SER A 242 -10.26 -17.19 1.37
N ASP A 243 -9.34 -16.32 1.79
CA ASP A 243 -7.92 -16.58 2.05
C ASP A 243 -7.38 -15.58 3.09
N GLN A 244 -6.07 -15.63 3.38
CA GLN A 244 -5.46 -14.72 4.34
C GLN A 244 -5.53 -13.24 3.92
N MET A 245 -5.48 -12.93 2.62
CA MET A 245 -5.46 -11.54 2.13
C MET A 245 -6.86 -10.93 2.19
N THR A 246 -7.87 -11.67 1.76
CA THR A 246 -9.28 -11.30 1.88
C THR A 246 -9.68 -11.17 3.35
N ALA A 247 -9.20 -12.03 4.25
CA ALA A 247 -9.41 -11.87 5.69
C ALA A 247 -8.78 -10.58 6.25
N ILE A 248 -7.58 -10.20 5.80
CA ILE A 248 -6.95 -8.92 6.18
C ILE A 248 -7.81 -7.75 5.69
N SER A 249 -8.24 -7.79 4.44
CA SER A 249 -9.09 -6.73 3.86
C SER A 249 -10.41 -6.61 4.61
N MET A 250 -11.07 -7.74 4.89
CA MET A 250 -12.32 -7.81 5.65
C MET A 250 -12.16 -7.17 7.03
N ALA A 251 -11.16 -7.60 7.81
CA ALA A 251 -10.93 -7.10 9.16
C ALA A 251 -10.59 -5.60 9.19
N ASP A 252 -9.85 -5.08 8.20
CA ASP A 252 -9.53 -3.65 8.09
C ASP A 252 -10.78 -2.80 7.77
N ILE A 253 -11.66 -3.32 6.89
CA ILE A 253 -12.95 -2.69 6.58
C ILE A 253 -13.88 -2.72 7.80
N GLU A 254 -13.98 -3.85 8.50
CA GLU A 254 -14.79 -4.01 9.71
C GLU A 254 -14.35 -3.04 10.82
N ILE A 255 -13.04 -2.88 11.03
CA ILE A 255 -12.49 -1.86 11.95
C ILE A 255 -12.87 -0.45 11.51
N SER A 256 -12.81 -0.15 10.21
CA SER A 256 -13.20 1.15 9.65
C SER A 256 -14.69 1.45 9.85
N LEU A 257 -15.53 0.42 9.80
CA LEU A 257 -16.96 0.46 10.12
C LEU A 257 -17.26 0.46 11.63
N LYS A 258 -16.25 0.31 12.48
CA LYS A 258 -16.37 0.12 13.94
C LYS A 258 -17.13 -1.16 14.34
N ARG A 259 -17.17 -2.15 13.45
CA ARG A 259 -17.69 -3.50 13.70
C ARG A 259 -16.60 -4.36 14.34
N PHE A 260 -16.22 -4.00 15.56
CA PHE A 260 -15.06 -4.60 16.21
C PHE A 260 -15.28 -6.06 16.60
N ASP A 261 -16.52 -6.47 16.88
CA ASP A 261 -16.82 -7.88 17.16
C ASP A 261 -16.63 -8.74 15.90
N ASP A 262 -17.07 -8.25 14.74
CA ASP A 262 -16.87 -8.92 13.44
C ASP A 262 -15.36 -9.01 13.12
N ALA A 263 -14.61 -7.92 13.30
CA ALA A 263 -13.15 -7.92 13.12
C ALA A 263 -12.43 -8.92 14.05
N ILE A 264 -12.94 -9.14 15.27
CA ILE A 264 -12.39 -10.16 16.18
C ILE A 264 -12.71 -11.56 15.68
N ALA A 265 -13.94 -11.80 15.19
CA ALA A 265 -14.33 -13.08 14.61
C ALA A 265 -13.53 -13.39 13.33
N THR A 266 -13.40 -12.45 12.40
CA THR A 266 -12.58 -12.59 11.18
C THR A 266 -11.12 -12.93 11.47
N THR A 267 -10.61 -12.55 12.64
CA THR A 267 -9.21 -12.75 13.05
C THR A 267 -9.04 -13.79 14.17
N GLU A 268 -10.06 -14.60 14.44
CA GLU A 268 -10.01 -15.65 15.45
C GLU A 268 -9.15 -16.84 15.00
N ASP A 269 -8.62 -17.60 15.97
CA ASP A 269 -7.80 -18.81 15.73
C ASP A 269 -6.58 -18.65 14.80
N VAL A 270 -6.08 -17.42 14.62
CA VAL A 270 -4.87 -17.14 13.85
C VAL A 270 -3.59 -17.45 14.64
N GLU A 271 -2.74 -18.31 14.08
CA GLU A 271 -1.36 -18.54 14.54
C GLU A 271 -0.35 -17.65 13.80
N ASN A 272 0.70 -17.18 14.50
CA ASN A 272 1.70 -16.28 13.92
C ASN A 272 2.73 -17.01 13.01
N ILE A 273 2.33 -17.37 11.80
CA ILE A 273 3.11 -18.22 10.87
C ILE A 273 3.90 -17.39 9.85
N ASP A 274 3.26 -16.40 9.24
CA ASP A 274 3.80 -15.48 8.21
C ASP A 274 3.39 -14.00 8.43
N ASP A 275 3.83 -13.10 7.55
CA ASP A 275 3.49 -11.68 7.68
C ASP A 275 1.98 -11.41 7.61
N ALA A 276 1.22 -12.19 6.84
CA ALA A 276 -0.22 -12.03 6.70
C ALA A 276 -0.95 -12.36 8.01
N THR A 277 -0.66 -13.51 8.61
CA THR A 277 -1.19 -13.90 9.92
C THR A 277 -0.75 -12.96 11.04
N ALA A 278 0.48 -12.43 11.00
CA ALA A 278 0.92 -11.40 11.94
C ALA A 278 0.09 -10.10 11.82
N MET A 279 -0.30 -9.72 10.60
CA MET A 279 -1.18 -8.57 10.36
C MET A 279 -2.60 -8.81 10.86
N LEU A 280 -3.17 -10.01 10.67
CA LEU A 280 -4.46 -10.37 11.28
C LEU A 280 -4.42 -10.23 12.82
N LEU A 281 -3.33 -10.66 13.47
CA LEU A 281 -3.14 -10.46 14.91
C LEU A 281 -3.04 -8.97 15.30
N ILE A 282 -2.44 -8.13 14.44
CA ILE A 282 -2.39 -6.68 14.65
C ILE A 282 -3.79 -6.07 14.56
N LEU A 283 -4.57 -6.43 13.54
CA LEU A 283 -5.95 -5.96 13.36
C LEU A 283 -6.84 -6.40 14.52
N ARG A 284 -6.72 -7.66 14.98
CA ARG A 284 -7.38 -8.14 16.21
C ARG A 284 -7.02 -7.30 17.43
N GLY A 285 -5.73 -6.98 17.57
CA GLY A 285 -5.24 -6.11 18.63
C GLY A 285 -5.82 -4.70 18.58
N ILE A 286 -6.01 -4.13 17.38
CA ILE A 286 -6.70 -2.85 17.16
C ILE A 286 -8.16 -2.97 17.61
N ALA A 287 -8.90 -3.98 17.12
CA ALA A 287 -10.31 -4.17 17.47
C ALA A 287 -10.53 -4.28 18.99
N PHE A 288 -9.74 -5.09 19.69
CA PHE A 288 -9.80 -5.18 21.16
C PHE A 288 -9.53 -3.84 21.86
N ARG A 289 -8.54 -3.08 21.38
CA ARG A 289 -8.20 -1.77 21.96
C ARG A 289 -9.33 -0.76 21.78
N GLU A 290 -9.97 -0.72 20.62
CA GLU A 290 -11.08 0.18 20.36
C GLU A 290 -12.29 -0.16 21.24
N GLN A 291 -12.49 -1.44 21.59
CA GLN A 291 -13.44 -1.89 22.61
C GLN A 291 -12.95 -1.72 24.06
N ASN A 292 -11.80 -1.08 24.28
CA ASN A 292 -11.20 -0.84 25.60
C ASN A 292 -10.71 -2.12 26.34
N PHE A 293 -10.59 -3.26 25.66
CA PHE A 293 -9.94 -4.47 26.16
C PHE A 293 -8.42 -4.39 25.96
N LEU A 294 -7.77 -3.51 26.72
CA LEU A 294 -6.36 -3.12 26.50
C LEU A 294 -5.37 -4.28 26.75
N GLU A 295 -5.64 -5.15 27.72
CA GLU A 295 -4.82 -6.33 27.99
C GLU A 295 -4.89 -7.34 26.84
N ALA A 296 -6.09 -7.64 26.33
CA ALA A 296 -6.28 -8.53 25.19
C ALA A 296 -5.59 -7.99 23.92
N SER A 297 -5.68 -6.67 23.71
CA SER A 297 -4.96 -5.98 22.65
C SER A 297 -3.44 -6.19 22.76
N LEU A 298 -2.86 -6.00 23.95
CA LEU A 298 -1.43 -6.22 24.17
C LEU A 298 -1.00 -7.66 23.89
N GLU A 299 -1.81 -8.65 24.27
CA GLU A 299 -1.49 -10.06 24.00
C GLU A 299 -1.44 -10.34 22.49
N CYS A 300 -2.42 -9.87 21.72
CA CYS A 300 -2.40 -10.00 20.25
C CYS A 300 -1.18 -9.33 19.63
N LEU A 301 -0.86 -8.10 20.06
CA LEU A 301 0.26 -7.33 19.52
C LEU A 301 1.63 -7.88 19.93
N LYS A 302 1.75 -8.47 21.13
CA LYS A 302 2.95 -9.22 21.54
C LYS A 302 3.13 -10.47 20.67
N GLN A 303 2.06 -11.22 20.44
CA GLN A 303 2.08 -12.39 19.58
C GLN A 303 2.53 -12.02 18.17
N ALA A 304 1.94 -10.97 17.56
CA ALA A 304 2.27 -10.51 16.22
C ALA A 304 3.77 -10.21 16.02
N ILE A 305 4.39 -9.49 16.95
CA ILE A 305 5.80 -9.07 16.84
C ILE A 305 6.81 -10.04 17.47
N ALA A 306 6.36 -11.23 17.92
CA ALA A 306 7.21 -12.19 18.62
C ALA A 306 8.35 -12.74 17.74
N LYS A 307 8.12 -12.82 16.43
CA LYS A 307 9.08 -13.34 15.45
C LYS A 307 9.84 -12.18 14.80
N ARG A 308 11.15 -12.09 15.03
CA ARG A 308 11.99 -11.01 14.46
C ARG A 308 12.22 -11.13 12.96
N THR A 309 11.91 -12.30 12.39
CA THR A 309 12.00 -12.59 10.96
C THR A 309 10.85 -12.01 10.13
N ARG A 310 9.83 -11.43 10.78
CA ARG A 310 8.76 -10.71 10.06
C ARG A 310 9.30 -9.49 9.36
N SER A 311 8.61 -9.04 8.30
CA SER A 311 9.04 -7.83 7.61
C SER A 311 9.10 -6.64 8.56
N GLU A 312 10.00 -5.72 8.25
CA GLU A 312 10.18 -4.48 9.00
C GLU A 312 8.87 -3.71 9.12
N MET A 313 8.05 -3.72 8.07
CA MET A 313 6.73 -3.11 8.05
C MET A 313 5.78 -3.73 9.10
N VAL A 314 5.62 -5.06 9.13
CA VAL A 314 4.77 -5.74 10.12
C VAL A 314 5.26 -5.46 11.54
N LEU A 315 6.57 -5.53 11.76
CA LEU A 315 7.16 -5.25 13.06
C LEU A 315 6.92 -3.80 13.50
N ASN A 316 7.15 -2.83 12.60
CA ASN A 316 6.96 -1.42 12.89
C ASN A 316 5.48 -1.11 13.13
N ARG A 317 4.56 -1.70 12.35
CA ARG A 317 3.11 -1.56 12.57
C ARG A 317 2.69 -2.15 13.91
N GLY A 318 3.11 -3.36 14.25
CA GLY A 318 2.79 -3.98 15.53
C GLY A 318 3.34 -3.19 16.73
N LEU A 319 4.57 -2.67 16.63
CA LEU A 319 5.14 -1.77 17.65
C LEU A 319 4.36 -0.47 17.78
N TRP A 320 3.92 0.12 16.66
CA TRP A 320 3.13 1.34 16.62
C TRP A 320 1.79 1.18 17.33
N GLU A 321 1.06 0.11 17.01
CA GLU A 321 -0.23 -0.19 17.63
C GLU A 321 -0.07 -0.56 19.11
N ARG A 322 1.02 -1.23 19.48
CA ARG A 322 1.30 -1.56 20.88
C ARG A 322 1.66 -0.33 21.69
N ALA A 323 2.41 0.61 21.11
CA ALA A 323 2.65 1.91 21.71
C ALA A 323 1.34 2.66 21.95
N TYR A 324 0.38 2.59 21.01
CA TYR A 324 -0.93 3.23 21.16
C TYR A 324 -1.76 2.61 22.28
N THR A 325 -1.70 1.29 22.38
CA THR A 325 -2.33 0.55 23.48
C THR A 325 -1.71 0.95 24.83
N TYR A 326 -0.38 1.03 24.93
CA TYR A 326 0.29 1.50 26.13
C TYR A 326 -0.08 2.95 26.49
N GLU A 327 -0.22 3.83 25.51
CA GLU A 327 -0.70 5.20 25.71
C GLU A 327 -2.10 5.22 26.34
N ARG A 328 -3.04 4.43 25.81
CA ARG A 328 -4.41 4.31 26.37
C ARG A 328 -4.41 3.76 27.81
N MET A 329 -3.41 2.96 28.16
CA MET A 329 -3.20 2.48 29.54
C MET A 329 -2.47 3.48 30.45
N GLY A 330 -2.06 4.66 29.96
CA GLY A 330 -1.22 5.61 30.70
C GLY A 330 0.25 5.20 30.84
N LYS A 331 0.70 4.13 30.17
CA LYS A 331 2.06 3.57 30.25
C LYS A 331 3.01 4.27 29.26
N LYS A 332 3.15 5.60 29.37
CA LYS A 332 3.92 6.45 28.43
C LYS A 332 5.37 5.97 28.19
N ALA A 333 6.06 5.50 29.23
CA ALA A 333 7.45 5.02 29.10
C ALA A 333 7.57 3.79 28.18
N MET A 334 6.59 2.87 28.25
CA MET A 334 6.56 1.68 27.40
C MET A 334 6.20 2.04 25.96
N ALA A 335 5.26 2.97 25.77
CA ALA A 335 4.93 3.50 24.44
C ALA A 335 6.16 4.14 23.77
N LYS A 336 6.87 5.00 24.49
CA LYS A 336 8.11 5.63 24.01
C LYS A 336 9.16 4.60 23.62
N LYS A 337 9.38 3.57 24.44
CA LYS A 337 10.32 2.49 24.14
C LYS A 337 9.99 1.77 22.84
N ASP A 338 8.71 1.53 22.54
CA ASP A 338 8.32 0.89 21.28
C ASP A 338 8.48 1.83 20.07
N LEU A 339 8.16 3.11 20.21
CA LEU A 339 8.39 4.11 19.16
C LEU A 339 9.88 4.35 18.88
N GLU A 340 10.75 4.34 19.90
CA GLU A 340 12.21 4.46 19.72
C GLU A 340 12.80 3.26 18.96
N LYS A 341 12.22 2.06 19.10
CA LYS A 341 12.61 0.92 18.26
C LYS A 341 12.26 1.14 16.79
N ILE A 342 11.08 1.71 16.51
CA ILE A 342 10.71 2.10 15.14
C ILE A 342 11.72 3.15 14.64
N LEU A 343 12.04 4.16 15.44
CA LEU A 343 13.01 5.21 15.10
C LEU A 343 14.39 4.63 14.72
N SER A 344 14.83 3.57 15.41
CA SER A 344 16.12 2.94 15.15
C SER A 344 16.18 2.19 13.82
N ARG A 345 15.02 1.75 13.29
CA ARG A 345 14.90 0.96 12.05
C ARG A 345 14.52 1.86 10.88
N GLU A 346 13.46 2.64 11.06
CA GLU A 346 12.87 3.50 10.05
C GLU A 346 12.67 4.93 10.62
N PRO A 347 13.69 5.79 10.60
CA PRO A 347 13.58 7.14 11.15
C PRO A 347 12.55 8.03 10.44
N ALA A 348 12.19 7.68 9.22
CA ALA A 348 11.17 8.35 8.42
C ALA A 348 9.77 7.73 8.57
N TYR A 349 9.59 6.78 9.50
CA TYR A 349 8.29 6.18 9.76
C TYR A 349 7.27 7.26 10.06
N SER A 350 6.14 7.16 9.38
CA SER A 350 5.19 8.23 9.34
C SER A 350 4.46 8.41 10.67
N GLY A 351 4.32 9.65 11.13
CA GLY A 351 3.72 9.99 12.42
C GLY A 351 4.67 9.89 13.61
N LEU A 352 5.85 9.30 13.41
CA LEU A 352 6.73 8.93 14.51
C LEU A 352 7.27 10.13 15.28
N ALA A 353 7.75 11.14 14.57
CA ALA A 353 8.36 12.33 15.19
C ALA A 353 7.33 13.13 16.00
N GLU A 354 6.13 13.35 15.46
CA GLU A 354 5.05 14.04 16.15
C GLU A 354 4.62 13.29 17.40
N ARG A 355 4.51 11.96 17.29
CA ARG A 355 4.03 11.13 18.39
C ARG A 355 5.05 10.99 19.51
N LEU A 356 6.33 10.81 19.19
CA LEU A 356 7.42 10.89 20.15
C LEU A 356 7.45 12.25 20.86
N SER A 357 7.21 13.35 20.13
CA SER A 357 7.13 14.68 20.73
C SER A 357 5.96 14.79 21.71
N ALA A 358 4.78 14.27 21.37
CA ALA A 358 3.60 14.30 22.24
C ALA A 358 3.76 13.49 23.53
N LEU A 359 4.57 12.44 23.52
CA LEU A 359 4.87 11.64 24.71
C LEU A 359 5.88 12.30 25.67
N ASN A 360 6.70 13.22 25.15
CA ASN A 360 7.69 13.96 25.95
C ASN A 360 7.10 15.22 26.59
N SER A 361 5.89 15.63 26.19
CA SER A 361 5.06 16.63 26.87
C SER A 361 4.15 16.00 27.92
#